data_AF-A0A921BFV2-F1
#
_entry.id   AF-A0A921BFV2-F1
#
_cell.length_a   1.000
_cell.length_b   1.000
_cell.length_c   1.000
_cell.angle_alpha   90.00
_cell.angle_beta   90.00
_cell.angle_gamma   90.00
#
_symmetry.space_group_name_H-M   'P 1'
#
loop_
_entity.id
_entity.type
_entity.pdbx_description
1 polymer ?
#
loop_
_entity_poly.entity_id
_entity_poly.type
_entity_poly.pdbx_seq_one_letter_code
_entity_poly.pdbx_strand_id
1 'polypeptide(L)'
;MTDEITRGIFGENSHYGTPINANAPGRVPGGSSSGSASAVAGGLVDFALGSDTGGSVRVPASFCGLYGLRPTHGRISLAGVLPQSSSYDTVGWFARDPETFAQVGSVLLQSENQNQLPEQVLIAKDAFDLLDSSVLDALQPAIQKICTLIGNHSSIRLAPTNLSEWRINKEHSRAKKPGIPYENGSM
;
A
#
# COMPACT_ATOMS: atom_id res chain seq x y z
N MET A 1 -11.29 -10.09 -8.39
CA MET A 1 -10.17 -10.95 -8.83
C MET A 1 -8.93 -10.56 -8.07
N THR A 2 -8.15 -11.54 -7.64
CA THR A 2 -6.94 -11.36 -6.84
C THR A 2 -5.86 -12.26 -7.43
N ASP A 3 -4.58 -11.90 -7.26
CA ASP A 3 -3.49 -12.85 -7.57
C ASP A 3 -3.68 -14.13 -6.76
N GLU A 4 -3.33 -15.27 -7.35
CA GLU A 4 -3.52 -16.57 -6.71
C GLU A 4 -2.81 -16.60 -5.34
N ILE A 5 -3.60 -16.81 -4.28
CA ILE A 5 -3.17 -16.79 -2.88
C ILE A 5 -2.37 -15.51 -2.56
N THR A 6 -2.68 -14.39 -3.20
CA THR A 6 -2.00 -13.10 -2.98
C THR A 6 -0.48 -13.13 -3.20
N ARG A 7 0.03 -14.10 -3.98
CA ARG A 7 1.45 -14.31 -4.27
C ARG A 7 1.90 -13.66 -5.59
N GLY A 8 1.41 -12.46 -5.85
CA GLY A 8 1.76 -11.65 -7.02
C GLY A 8 1.63 -10.16 -6.71
N ILE A 9 2.35 -9.34 -7.47
CA ILE A 9 2.33 -7.88 -7.36
C ILE A 9 1.87 -7.21 -8.66
N PHE A 10 1.72 -7.99 -9.72
CA PHE A 10 1.37 -7.50 -11.06
C PHE A 10 -0.12 -7.65 -11.39
N GLY A 11 -0.89 -8.47 -10.66
CA GLY A 11 -2.31 -8.64 -10.95
C GLY A 11 -2.62 -9.76 -11.94
N GLU A 12 -1.61 -10.57 -12.28
CA GLU A 12 -1.71 -11.69 -13.21
C GLU A 12 -2.35 -12.91 -12.55
N ASN A 13 -3.37 -13.47 -13.21
CA ASN A 13 -4.07 -14.65 -12.73
C ASN A 13 -4.26 -15.64 -13.89
N SER A 14 -3.67 -16.84 -13.76
CA SER A 14 -3.68 -17.89 -14.79
C SER A 14 -5.03 -18.59 -14.96
N HIS A 15 -5.87 -18.61 -13.91
CA HIS A 15 -7.13 -19.36 -13.90
C HIS A 15 -8.29 -18.57 -14.50
N TYR A 16 -8.31 -17.26 -14.25
CA TYR A 16 -9.44 -16.40 -14.61
C TYR A 16 -9.02 -15.20 -15.49
N GLY A 17 -7.73 -15.04 -15.77
CA GLY A 17 -7.17 -13.95 -16.57
C GLY A 17 -6.76 -12.72 -15.77
N THR A 18 -5.98 -11.82 -16.39
CA THR A 18 -5.54 -10.55 -15.79
C THR A 18 -6.63 -9.48 -15.97
N PRO A 19 -7.12 -8.83 -14.90
CA PRO A 19 -8.04 -7.70 -15.02
C PRO A 19 -7.44 -6.55 -15.85
N ILE A 20 -8.30 -5.82 -16.56
CA ILE A 20 -7.87 -4.70 -17.41
C ILE A 20 -7.56 -3.47 -16.55
N ASN A 21 -6.39 -2.87 -16.76
CA ASN A 21 -6.09 -1.53 -16.24
C ASN A 21 -6.77 -0.46 -17.14
N ALA A 22 -7.91 0.05 -16.71
CA ALA A 22 -8.69 1.04 -17.47
C ALA A 22 -7.92 2.36 -17.68
N ASN A 23 -7.07 2.75 -16.73
CA ASN A 23 -6.31 4.01 -16.78
C ASN A 23 -4.96 3.87 -17.52
N ALA A 24 -4.53 2.64 -17.81
CA ALA A 24 -3.38 2.35 -18.65
C ALA A 24 -3.62 1.09 -19.51
N PRO A 25 -4.41 1.20 -20.60
CA PRO A 25 -4.73 0.05 -21.46
C PRO A 25 -3.49 -0.68 -21.96
N GLY A 26 -3.51 -2.02 -21.91
CA GLY A 26 -2.37 -2.87 -22.29
C GLY A 26 -1.28 -2.99 -21.21
N ARG A 27 -1.45 -2.36 -20.04
CA ARG A 27 -0.59 -2.56 -18.86
C ARG A 27 -1.34 -3.39 -17.81
N VAL A 28 -0.56 -4.02 -16.94
CA VAL A 28 -1.11 -4.77 -15.81
C VAL A 28 -1.68 -3.81 -14.74
N PRO A 29 -2.72 -4.23 -13.98
CA PRO A 29 -3.36 -3.38 -12.96
C PRO A 29 -2.60 -3.35 -11.63
N GLY A 30 -1.57 -4.18 -11.45
CA GLY A 30 -0.91 -4.38 -10.16
C GLY A 30 -1.70 -5.36 -9.29
N GLY A 31 -1.09 -5.83 -8.20
CA GLY A 31 -1.65 -6.89 -7.38
C GLY A 31 -1.16 -6.87 -5.92
N SER A 32 -1.73 -7.69 -5.06
CA SER A 32 -2.68 -8.76 -5.39
C SER A 32 -4.14 -8.30 -5.54
N SER A 33 -4.55 -7.12 -5.07
CA SER A 33 -5.96 -6.64 -5.14
C SER A 33 -6.36 -6.08 -6.53
N SER A 34 -5.94 -6.75 -7.60
CA SER A 34 -6.03 -6.29 -8.99
C SER A 34 -7.44 -6.02 -9.47
N GLY A 35 -8.39 -6.91 -9.14
CA GLY A 35 -9.78 -6.78 -9.55
C GLY A 35 -10.50 -5.64 -8.83
N SER A 36 -10.20 -5.41 -7.55
CA SER A 36 -10.76 -4.28 -6.79
C SER A 36 -10.31 -2.96 -7.40
N ALA A 37 -9.01 -2.81 -7.67
CA ALA A 37 -8.47 -1.63 -8.30
C ALA A 37 -9.02 -1.44 -9.72
N SER A 38 -9.07 -2.50 -10.53
CA SER A 38 -9.60 -2.43 -11.90
C SER A 38 -11.09 -2.05 -11.93
N ALA A 39 -11.89 -2.57 -11.00
CA ALA A 39 -13.32 -2.24 -10.90
C ALA A 39 -13.54 -0.76 -10.53
N VAL A 40 -12.76 -0.24 -9.58
CA VAL A 40 -12.82 1.18 -9.21
C VAL A 40 -12.29 2.05 -10.36
N ALA A 41 -11.15 1.72 -10.96
CA ALA A 41 -10.59 2.48 -12.08
C ALA A 41 -11.53 2.53 -13.28
N GLY A 42 -12.19 1.41 -13.60
CA GLY A 42 -13.17 1.30 -14.68
C GLY A 42 -14.54 1.91 -14.38
N GLY A 43 -14.75 2.51 -13.21
CA GLY A 43 -16.04 3.14 -12.87
C GLY A 43 -17.17 2.15 -12.57
N LEU A 44 -16.86 0.87 -12.32
CA LEU A 44 -17.87 -0.16 -12.05
C LEU A 44 -18.44 -0.06 -10.63
N VAL A 45 -17.65 0.49 -9.71
CA VAL A 45 -18.00 0.76 -8.31
C VAL A 45 -17.34 2.06 -7.85
N ASP A 46 -17.89 2.72 -6.84
CA ASP A 46 -17.33 3.96 -6.28
C ASP A 46 -16.10 3.71 -5.40
N PHE A 47 -16.11 2.60 -4.67
CA PHE A 47 -14.99 2.13 -3.87
C PHE A 47 -14.92 0.60 -3.85
N ALA A 48 -13.77 0.07 -3.46
CA ALA A 48 -13.59 -1.36 -3.23
C ALA A 48 -12.61 -1.62 -2.10
N LEU A 49 -12.72 -2.77 -1.44
CA LEU A 49 -11.77 -3.23 -0.42
C LEU A 49 -10.66 -4.08 -1.07
N GLY A 50 -9.51 -4.12 -0.41
CA GLY A 50 -8.41 -5.01 -0.73
C GLY A 50 -7.63 -5.42 0.53
N SER A 51 -6.76 -6.42 0.40
CA SER A 51 -5.79 -6.77 1.44
C SER A 51 -4.41 -6.25 1.06
N ASP A 52 -3.65 -5.77 2.04
CA ASP A 52 -2.26 -5.32 1.86
C ASP A 52 -1.36 -5.93 2.93
N THR A 53 -0.54 -6.88 2.47
CA THR A 53 0.47 -7.58 3.26
C THR A 53 1.87 -7.03 2.93
N GLY A 54 2.18 -6.91 1.64
CA GLY A 54 3.46 -6.42 1.13
C GLY A 54 3.36 -5.23 0.17
N GLY A 55 2.17 -4.64 0.01
CA GLY A 55 1.89 -3.65 -1.03
C GLY A 55 0.61 -3.92 -1.82
N SER A 56 -0.13 -4.97 -1.49
CA SER A 56 -1.25 -5.46 -2.30
C SER A 56 -2.46 -4.53 -2.43
N VAL A 57 -2.49 -3.39 -1.73
CA VAL A 57 -3.40 -2.27 -2.02
C VAL A 57 -2.64 -1.11 -2.67
N ARG A 58 -1.49 -0.72 -2.10
CA ARG A 58 -0.74 0.46 -2.57
C ARG A 58 -0.20 0.31 -4.00
N VAL A 59 0.23 -0.88 -4.39
CA VAL A 59 0.75 -1.15 -5.75
C VAL A 59 -0.36 -1.05 -6.80
N PRO A 60 -1.48 -1.79 -6.70
CA PRO A 60 -2.54 -1.64 -7.68
C PRO A 60 -3.18 -0.25 -7.66
N ALA A 61 -3.22 0.44 -6.51
CA ALA A 61 -3.64 1.84 -6.46
C ALA A 61 -2.72 2.74 -7.30
N SER A 62 -1.40 2.60 -7.16
CA SER A 62 -0.41 3.32 -7.97
C SER A 62 -0.56 3.02 -9.46
N PHE A 63 -0.67 1.75 -9.83
CA PHE A 63 -0.74 1.32 -11.24
C PHE A 63 -2.03 1.74 -11.92
N CYS A 64 -3.14 1.75 -11.18
CA CYS A 64 -4.45 2.13 -11.69
C CYS A 64 -4.79 3.60 -11.46
N GLY A 65 -3.89 4.42 -10.90
CA GLY A 65 -4.12 5.85 -10.68
C GLY A 65 -5.25 6.14 -9.68
N LEU A 66 -5.28 5.41 -8.56
CA LEU A 66 -6.30 5.50 -7.52
C LEU A 66 -5.71 5.94 -6.18
N TYR A 67 -6.58 6.43 -5.29
CA TYR A 67 -6.28 6.50 -3.88
C TYR A 67 -6.29 5.10 -3.28
N GLY A 68 -5.28 4.76 -2.49
CA GLY A 68 -5.21 3.50 -1.77
C GLY A 68 -4.27 3.56 -0.59
N LEU A 69 -4.67 3.02 0.56
CA LEU A 69 -3.86 3.06 1.78
C LEU A 69 -3.77 1.69 2.44
N ARG A 70 -2.61 1.45 3.06
CA ARG A 70 -2.37 0.36 4.01
C ARG A 70 -2.44 0.94 5.42
N PRO A 71 -3.51 0.70 6.20
CA PRO A 71 -3.63 1.29 7.53
C PRO A 71 -2.54 0.81 8.49
N THR A 72 -2.48 1.46 9.65
CA THR A 72 -1.74 0.93 10.81
C THR A 72 -2.19 -0.50 11.07
N HIS A 73 -1.25 -1.42 11.27
CA HIS A 73 -1.56 -2.83 11.51
C HIS A 73 -2.47 -2.96 12.75
N GLY A 74 -3.50 -3.80 12.65
CA GLY A 74 -4.53 -3.95 13.68
C GLY A 74 -5.58 -2.83 13.76
N ARG A 75 -5.51 -1.77 12.93
CA ARG A 75 -6.49 -0.69 12.96
C ARG A 75 -7.88 -1.12 12.46
N ILE A 76 -7.93 -2.06 11.53
CA ILE A 76 -9.16 -2.66 11.01
C ILE A 76 -9.14 -4.15 11.35
N SER A 77 -10.28 -4.66 11.83
CA SER A 77 -10.42 -6.09 12.13
C SER A 77 -10.22 -6.94 10.88
N LEU A 78 -9.49 -8.04 11.02
CA LEU A 78 -9.31 -9.05 9.96
C LEU A 78 -10.32 -10.20 10.08
N ALA A 79 -11.35 -10.06 10.90
CA ALA A 79 -12.41 -11.07 11.01
C ALA A 79 -13.04 -11.32 9.63
N GLY A 80 -13.02 -12.59 9.20
CA GLY A 80 -13.52 -12.99 7.88
C GLY A 80 -12.53 -12.82 6.72
N VAL A 81 -11.34 -12.26 6.95
CA VAL A 81 -10.26 -12.19 5.96
C VAL A 81 -9.46 -13.50 5.97
N LEU A 82 -9.22 -14.07 4.79
CA LEU A 82 -8.32 -15.23 4.66
C LEU A 82 -6.88 -14.80 4.95
N PRO A 83 -6.19 -15.42 5.92
CA PRO A 83 -4.85 -15.00 6.32
C PRO A 83 -3.80 -15.36 5.26
N GLN A 84 -2.91 -14.43 4.97
CA GLN A 84 -1.70 -14.65 4.16
C GLN A 84 -0.45 -14.60 5.06
N SER A 85 -0.30 -13.52 5.82
CA SER A 85 0.73 -13.35 6.83
C SER A 85 0.19 -12.44 7.93
N SER A 86 -0.39 -13.03 8.97
CA SER A 86 -1.18 -12.29 9.98
C SER A 86 -0.43 -11.13 10.66
N SER A 87 0.91 -11.18 10.70
CA SER A 87 1.75 -10.11 11.24
C SER A 87 1.94 -8.90 10.32
N TYR A 88 1.45 -8.98 9.07
CA TYR A 88 1.54 -7.95 8.05
C TYR A 88 0.20 -7.62 7.40
N ASP A 89 -0.73 -8.57 7.39
CA ASP A 89 -2.04 -8.40 6.75
C ASP A 89 -2.79 -7.20 7.31
N THR A 90 -3.34 -6.40 6.40
CA THR A 90 -4.25 -5.30 6.71
C THR A 90 -5.34 -5.23 5.63
N VAL A 91 -6.50 -4.69 5.98
CA VAL A 91 -7.53 -4.30 5.00
C VAL A 91 -7.28 -2.86 4.60
N GLY A 92 -7.23 -2.60 3.30
CA GLY A 92 -7.23 -1.26 2.71
C GLY A 92 -8.40 -1.08 1.76
N TRP A 93 -8.52 0.10 1.18
CA TRP A 93 -9.58 0.42 0.22
C TRP A 93 -9.06 1.29 -0.91
N PHE A 94 -9.89 1.40 -1.95
CA PHE A 94 -9.64 2.15 -3.16
C PHE A 94 -10.77 3.13 -3.45
N ALA A 95 -10.44 4.31 -3.97
CA ALA A 95 -11.41 5.24 -4.57
C ALA A 95 -10.72 6.10 -5.65
N ARG A 96 -11.51 6.72 -6.53
CA ARG A 96 -11.01 7.63 -7.59
C ARG A 96 -10.80 9.06 -7.10
N ASP A 97 -11.57 9.48 -6.10
CA ASP A 97 -11.59 10.84 -5.56
C ASP A 97 -11.36 10.85 -4.04
N PRO A 98 -10.76 11.93 -3.50
CA PRO A 98 -10.42 12.02 -2.09
C PRO A 98 -11.65 12.08 -1.18
N GLU A 99 -12.78 12.61 -1.65
CA GLU A 99 -14.02 12.71 -0.88
C GLU A 99 -14.57 11.33 -0.54
N THR A 100 -14.78 10.48 -1.55
CA THR A 100 -15.22 9.09 -1.38
C THR A 100 -14.20 8.31 -0.57
N PHE A 101 -12.89 8.53 -0.82
CA PHE A 101 -11.83 7.86 -0.08
C PHE A 101 -11.89 8.16 1.42
N ALA A 102 -12.14 9.43 1.78
CA ALA A 102 -12.26 9.87 3.16
C ALA A 102 -13.54 9.36 3.84
N GLN A 103 -14.66 9.31 3.12
CA GLN A 103 -15.92 8.77 3.63
C GLN A 103 -15.83 7.28 3.97
N VAL A 104 -15.20 6.48 3.11
CA VAL A 104 -14.94 5.06 3.42
C VAL A 104 -14.01 4.94 4.63
N GLY A 105 -13.00 5.82 4.71
CA GLY A 105 -12.07 5.89 5.84
C GLY A 105 -12.75 6.16 7.18
N SER A 106 -13.71 7.08 7.25
CA SER A 106 -14.39 7.38 8.53
C SER A 106 -15.19 6.19 9.06
N VAL A 107 -15.80 5.41 8.17
CA VAL A 107 -16.51 4.17 8.50
C VAL A 107 -15.54 3.08 8.96
N LEU A 108 -14.51 2.80 8.16
CA LEU A 108 -13.58 1.69 8.43
C LEU A 108 -12.67 1.95 9.64
N LEU A 109 -12.24 3.19 9.82
CA LEU A 109 -11.34 3.58 10.92
C LEU A 109 -12.10 3.99 12.18
N GLN A 110 -13.44 4.11 12.12
CA GLN A 110 -14.28 4.57 13.23
C GLN A 110 -13.74 5.87 13.86
N SER A 111 -13.33 6.80 13.01
CA SER A 111 -12.74 8.07 13.42
C SER A 111 -13.24 9.18 12.53
N GLU A 112 -13.53 10.33 13.13
CA GLU A 112 -13.83 11.53 12.38
C GLU A 112 -12.59 12.05 11.66
N ASN A 113 -12.80 12.72 10.53
CA ASN A 113 -11.73 13.35 9.79
C ASN A 113 -11.24 14.57 10.57
N GLN A 114 -10.10 14.42 11.25
CA GLN A 114 -9.42 15.54 11.88
C GLN A 114 -8.65 16.28 10.79
N ASN A 115 -9.14 17.45 10.41
CA ASN A 115 -8.56 18.28 9.36
C ASN A 115 -7.28 19.00 9.86
N GLN A 116 -6.36 18.22 10.43
CA GLN A 116 -5.11 18.69 11.02
C GLN A 116 -3.95 18.30 10.11
N LEU A 117 -3.19 19.31 9.68
CA LEU A 117 -1.97 19.10 8.91
C LEU A 117 -0.83 18.64 9.85
N PRO A 118 0.10 17.82 9.36
CA PRO A 118 1.30 17.48 10.13
C PRO A 118 2.16 18.72 10.37
N GLU A 119 2.87 18.74 11.50
CA GLU A 119 3.77 19.86 11.86
C GLU A 119 5.06 19.90 11.04
N GLN A 120 5.44 18.76 10.44
CA GLN A 120 6.65 18.62 9.66
C GLN A 120 6.52 17.51 8.61
N VAL A 121 7.16 17.70 7.46
CA VAL A 121 7.37 16.66 6.44
C VAL A 121 8.85 16.27 6.39
N LEU A 122 9.11 14.96 6.46
CA LEU A 122 10.45 14.41 6.31
C LEU A 122 10.55 13.69 4.96
N ILE A 123 11.46 14.15 4.09
CA ILE A 123 11.73 13.56 2.78
C ILE A 123 12.80 12.50 2.93
N ALA A 124 12.46 11.24 2.69
CA ALA A 124 13.37 10.10 2.75
C ALA A 124 14.31 10.08 1.54
N LYS A 125 15.41 10.83 1.61
CA LYS A 125 16.34 11.03 0.49
C LYS A 125 16.83 9.71 -0.11
N ASP A 126 17.18 8.74 0.73
CA ASP A 126 17.66 7.42 0.32
C ASP A 126 16.60 6.54 -0.36
N ALA A 127 15.31 6.84 -0.21
CA ALA A 127 14.25 6.24 -1.03
C ALA A 127 14.14 6.91 -2.41
N PHE A 128 14.27 8.25 -2.46
CA PHE A 128 14.27 9.01 -3.72
C PHE A 128 15.51 8.73 -4.58
N ASP A 129 16.66 8.46 -3.95
CA ASP A 129 17.90 8.06 -4.63
C ASP A 129 17.75 6.75 -5.42
N LEU A 130 16.70 5.94 -5.16
CA LEU A 130 16.41 4.68 -5.87
C LEU A 130 15.43 4.83 -7.05
N LEU A 131 14.87 6.02 -7.26
CA LEU A 131 13.87 6.23 -8.31
C LEU A 131 14.55 6.51 -9.64
N ASP A 132 13.95 5.99 -10.72
CA ASP A 132 14.28 6.42 -12.07
C ASP A 132 13.93 7.91 -12.25
N SER A 133 14.65 8.60 -13.14
CA SER A 133 14.45 10.04 -13.37
C SER A 133 13.01 10.37 -13.76
N SER A 134 12.37 9.53 -14.59
CA SER A 134 10.98 9.72 -15.01
C SER A 134 9.98 9.68 -13.85
N VAL A 135 10.23 8.83 -12.85
CA VAL A 135 9.38 8.72 -11.66
C VAL A 135 9.61 9.91 -10.74
N LEU A 136 10.88 10.32 -10.59
CA LEU A 136 11.22 11.51 -9.81
C LEU A 136 10.55 12.76 -10.39
N ASP A 137 10.66 12.96 -11.71
CA ASP A 137 10.05 14.09 -12.42
C ASP A 137 8.52 14.09 -12.25
N ALA A 138 7.88 12.91 -12.30
CA ALA A 138 6.44 12.78 -12.09
C ALA A 138 6.01 13.12 -10.64
N LEU A 139 6.83 12.81 -9.65
CA LEU A 139 6.54 13.07 -8.23
C LEU A 139 6.89 14.49 -7.78
N GLN A 140 7.84 15.15 -8.46
CA GLN A 140 8.37 16.45 -8.05
C GLN A 140 7.28 17.53 -7.82
N PRO A 141 6.24 17.67 -8.66
CA PRO A 141 5.17 18.65 -8.42
C PRO A 141 4.39 18.37 -7.14
N ALA A 142 4.13 17.10 -6.84
CA ALA A 142 3.39 16.71 -5.63
C ALA A 142 4.23 16.97 -4.37
N ILE A 143 5.53 16.67 -4.40
CA ILE A 143 6.46 16.94 -3.31
C ILE A 143 6.51 18.45 -3.03
N GLN A 144 6.68 19.26 -4.08
CA GLN A 144 6.69 20.72 -3.94
C GLN A 144 5.39 21.22 -3.32
N LYS A 145 4.24 20.76 -3.81
CA LYS A 145 2.92 21.13 -3.27
C LYS A 145 2.79 20.79 -1.78
N ILE A 146 3.24 19.60 -1.37
CA ILE A 146 3.21 19.17 0.04
C ILE A 146 4.14 20.04 0.89
N CYS A 147 5.37 20.29 0.44
CA CYS A 147 6.33 21.13 1.15
C CYS A 147 5.84 22.57 1.30
N THR A 148 5.21 23.14 0.26
CA THR A 148 4.59 24.47 0.33
C THR A 148 3.42 24.50 1.30
N LEU A 149 2.58 23.46 1.31
CA LEU A 149 1.41 23.39 2.19
C LEU A 149 1.78 23.29 3.67
N ILE A 150 2.82 22.51 4.00
CA ILE A 150 3.24 22.27 5.39
C ILE A 150 4.26 23.31 5.88
N GLY A 151 5.06 23.88 4.98
CA GLY A 151 6.10 24.86 5.30
C GLY A 151 7.35 24.24 5.93
N ASN A 152 7.21 23.59 7.08
CA ASN A 152 8.32 22.92 7.77
C ASN A 152 8.63 21.56 7.13
N HIS A 153 9.77 21.47 6.44
CA HIS A 153 10.21 20.23 5.81
C HIS A 153 11.73 20.08 5.87
N SER A 154 12.20 18.82 5.93
CA SER A 154 13.62 18.51 5.83
C SER A 154 13.85 17.17 5.15
N SER A 155 15.04 16.99 4.58
CA SER A 155 15.44 15.73 3.96
C SER A 155 16.30 14.92 4.91
N ILE A 156 15.97 13.65 5.09
CA ILE A 156 16.68 12.71 5.97
C ILE A 156 17.11 11.47 5.20
N ARG A 157 18.14 10.76 5.70
CA ARG A 157 18.41 9.38 5.28
C ARG A 157 17.80 8.44 6.33
N LEU A 158 16.97 7.50 5.90
CA LEU A 158 16.33 6.53 6.79
C LEU A 158 17.28 5.40 7.17
N ALA A 159 18.06 4.90 6.20
CA ALA A 159 19.03 3.84 6.40
C ALA A 159 20.41 4.41 6.81
N PRO A 160 21.14 3.73 7.71
CA PRO A 160 22.50 4.14 8.10
C PRO A 160 23.52 4.13 6.94
N THR A 161 23.33 3.25 5.95
CA THR A 161 24.20 3.15 4.76
C THR A 161 23.42 3.54 3.50
N ASN A 162 22.70 2.59 2.91
CA ASN A 162 21.70 2.79 1.87
C ASN A 162 20.52 1.84 2.07
N LEU A 163 19.37 2.21 1.52
CA LEU A 163 18.11 1.50 1.78
C LEU A 163 18.13 0.06 1.24
N SER A 164 18.82 -0.18 0.11
CA SER A 164 18.96 -1.49 -0.52
C SER A 164 19.73 -2.49 0.35
N GLU A 165 20.90 -2.10 0.86
CA GLU A 165 21.71 -2.90 1.79
C GLU A 165 21.02 -3.10 3.12
N TRP A 166 20.41 -2.05 3.66
CA TRP A 166 19.71 -2.12 4.94
C TRP A 166 18.55 -3.12 4.90
N ARG A 167 17.81 -3.16 3.78
CA ARG A 167 16.76 -4.18 3.54
C ARG A 167 17.34 -5.60 3.63
N ILE A 168 18.43 -5.86 2.91
CA ILE A 168 19.09 -7.17 2.87
C ILE A 168 19.56 -7.59 4.27
N ASN A 169 20.19 -6.69 5.02
CA ASN A 169 20.72 -6.98 6.34
C ASN A 169 19.62 -7.28 7.37
N LYS A 170 18.46 -6.62 7.28
CA LYS A 170 17.31 -6.92 8.13
C LYS A 170 16.68 -8.27 7.82
N GLU A 171 16.60 -8.68 6.55
CA GLU A 171 16.10 -10.01 6.16
C GLU A 171 17.00 -11.13 6.70
N HIS A 172 18.33 -11.00 6.56
CA HIS A 172 19.30 -11.97 7.08
C HIS A 172 19.31 -12.07 8.61
N SER A 173 19.08 -10.95 9.31
CA SER A 173 18.99 -10.94 10.78
C SER A 173 17.71 -11.61 11.31
N ARG A 174 16.61 -11.58 10.54
CA ARG A 174 15.33 -12.22 10.91
C ARG A 174 15.33 -13.72 10.64
N ALA A 175 16.00 -14.18 9.58
CA ALA A 175 16.11 -15.60 9.27
C ALA A 175 16.88 -16.43 10.32
N LYS A 176 17.56 -15.78 11.28
CA LYS A 176 18.37 -16.44 12.33
C LYS A 176 17.68 -16.59 13.70
N LYS A 177 16.41 -16.20 13.87
CA LYS A 177 15.71 -16.42 15.14
C LYS A 177 15.05 -17.80 15.17
N PRO A 178 15.43 -18.71 16.10
CA PRO A 178 14.74 -19.99 16.26
C PRO A 178 13.31 -19.76 16.76
N GLY A 179 12.35 -20.49 16.18
CA GLY A 179 10.93 -20.42 16.54
C GLY A 179 10.72 -20.82 17.99
N ILE A 180 9.94 -20.01 18.72
CA ILE A 180 9.44 -20.34 20.05
C ILE A 180 8.32 -21.39 19.85
N PRO A 181 8.38 -22.58 20.47
CA PRO A 181 7.31 -23.56 20.36
C PRO A 181 6.07 -23.07 21.12
N TYR A 182 4.89 -23.23 20.50
CA TYR A 182 3.61 -23.00 21.15
C TYR A 182 3.33 -24.16 22.12
N GLU A 183 3.17 -23.87 23.42
CA GLU A 183 2.65 -24.82 24.41
C GLU A 183 1.12 -24.93 24.26
N ASN A 184 0.64 -26.14 24.05
CA ASN A 184 -0.79 -26.48 24.10
C ASN A 184 -1.26 -26.49 25.56
N GLY A 185 -2.05 -25.49 25.95
CA GLY A 185 -2.82 -25.51 27.19
C GLY A 185 -4.14 -26.26 26.99
N SER A 186 -4.25 -27.44 27.56
CA SER A 186 -5.46 -28.26 27.62
C SER A 186 -6.49 -27.67 28.60
N MET A 187 -7.77 -27.67 28.22
CA MET A 187 -8.90 -27.97 29.12
C MET A 187 -9.59 -29.23 28.62
#